data_AF-A0A6J0PBF6-F1
#
_entry.id   AF-A0A6J0PBF6-F1
#
_cell.length_a   1.000
_cell.length_b   1.000
_cell.length_c   1.000
_cell.angle_alpha   90.00
_cell.angle_beta   90.00
_cell.angle_gamma   90.00
#
_symmetry.space_group_name_H-M   'P 1'
#
loop_
_entity.id
_entity.type
_entity.pdbx_description
1 polymer ?
#
loop_
_entity_poly.entity_id
_entity_poly.type
_entity_poly.pdbx_seq_one_letter_code
_entity_poly.pdbx_strand_id
1 'polypeptide(L)'
;MKRQVGGGVQRMRSARPTTIHDCALSGDLISLQKLLKDNPSLLNERNPVMYHTPLHVSAGNGNVDIVKYLLDWPGSDKVELEAMNTYGETPLHMAAKNGCNEAAKLLLERGAFIEAKASNGMTPLHLAVWYSITSKDISTVKTLLDNNADCSAKDNEGMTPLDHLPQGQSSEKLRELLRWFLQEQRKKSALEACGKTKAKMDLLEEELSNIVGLNELKTQLRKWAKGMLLDERRRALGMNIGTRRPPHMAFLGNPGTGKTMVARVLGKLLHTVGILPTDKVTEVQRTDLVGEFVGHTGPKTRRKIQEAEGGILFVDEAYRLIPMQKADDKDYGLEALEEIMSVMDTGKIVVIFAGYSEPMKRVIASNEGFCRRVTKFFNFSDFSAKELAQILHIKMNSQGEDTLFYGFKLHESCTLQEIASVIERETTEKKRKEMNGGLVDTLLVNARENLDLRLSFDCVDTEEICTIRLEDLEAGLRVFSQ
;
A
#
# COMPACT_ATOMS: atom_id res chain seq x y z
N MET A 1 -51.74 37.46 72.93
CA MET A 1 -50.45 38.00 72.44
C MET A 1 -49.38 37.82 73.52
N LYS A 2 -48.50 36.83 73.38
CA LYS A 2 -47.10 36.79 73.86
C LYS A 2 -46.58 35.36 73.61
N ARG A 3 -45.63 35.26 72.68
CA ARG A 3 -44.96 34.02 72.25
C ARG A 3 -43.95 33.58 73.31
N GLN A 4 -43.94 32.28 73.60
CA GLN A 4 -42.91 31.61 74.38
C GLN A 4 -41.56 31.64 73.65
N VAL A 5 -40.51 31.84 74.44
CA VAL A 5 -39.10 31.73 74.07
C VAL A 5 -38.70 30.25 74.22
N GLY A 6 -38.30 29.63 73.11
CA GLY A 6 -37.68 28.31 73.10
C GLY A 6 -36.25 28.43 72.59
N GLY A 7 -35.27 28.13 73.46
CA GLY A 7 -33.85 28.13 73.13
C GLY A 7 -33.52 27.04 72.12
N GLY A 8 -32.98 27.45 70.97
CA GLY A 8 -32.43 26.56 69.95
C GLY A 8 -30.96 26.29 70.20
N VAL A 9 -30.64 25.04 70.48
CA VAL A 9 -29.28 24.49 70.60
C VAL A 9 -28.51 24.69 69.29
N GLN A 10 -27.35 25.34 69.39
CA GLN A 10 -26.40 25.55 68.30
C GLN A 10 -25.79 24.20 67.90
N ARG A 11 -26.23 23.64 66.77
CA ARG A 11 -25.69 22.38 66.20
C ARG A 11 -24.40 22.69 65.46
N MET A 12 -23.26 22.23 65.99
CA MET A 12 -21.95 22.27 65.31
C MET A 12 -22.06 21.66 63.91
N ARG A 13 -21.58 22.37 62.89
CA ARG A 13 -21.46 21.86 61.52
C ARG A 13 -20.42 20.74 61.50
N SER A 14 -20.84 19.50 61.27
CA SER A 14 -19.93 18.38 60.99
C SER A 14 -19.17 18.66 59.69
N ALA A 15 -17.83 18.66 59.74
CA ALA A 15 -16.98 18.75 58.56
C ALA A 15 -17.29 17.59 57.58
N ARG A 16 -17.38 17.89 56.29
CA ARG A 16 -17.56 16.84 55.25
C ARG A 16 -16.34 15.91 55.26
N PRO A 17 -16.51 14.59 55.06
CA PRO A 17 -15.39 13.66 54.99
C PRO A 17 -14.50 13.98 53.78
N THR A 18 -13.17 13.96 53.97
CA THR A 18 -12.18 14.19 52.92
C THR A 18 -12.26 13.08 51.87
N THR A 19 -12.45 13.45 50.61
CA THR A 19 -12.52 12.50 49.49
C THR A 19 -11.12 12.21 48.91
N ILE A 20 -10.98 11.15 48.12
CA ILE A 20 -9.73 10.87 47.40
C ILE A 20 -9.37 12.00 46.42
N HIS A 21 -10.38 12.65 45.83
CA HIS A 21 -10.20 13.81 44.94
C HIS A 21 -9.70 15.04 45.69
N ASP A 22 -10.13 15.27 46.94
CA ASP A 22 -9.62 16.37 47.78
C ASP A 22 -8.13 16.17 48.12
N CYS A 23 -7.73 14.92 48.38
CA CYS A 23 -6.31 14.58 48.59
C CYS A 23 -5.51 14.77 47.30
N ALA A 24 -6.04 14.31 46.16
CA ALA A 24 -5.45 14.50 44.83
C ALA A 24 -5.34 15.98 44.42
N LEU A 25 -6.27 16.82 44.88
CA LEU A 25 -6.27 18.28 44.66
C LEU A 25 -5.24 18.99 45.54
N SER A 26 -5.23 18.68 46.84
CA SER A 26 -4.37 19.34 47.83
C SER A 26 -2.92 18.87 47.83
N GLY A 27 -2.61 17.74 47.20
CA GLY A 27 -1.27 17.16 47.20
C GLY A 27 -0.96 16.30 48.44
N ASP A 28 -1.96 15.97 49.26
CA ASP A 28 -1.79 15.12 50.45
C ASP A 28 -1.64 13.64 50.07
N LEU A 29 -0.41 13.25 49.74
CA LEU A 29 -0.05 11.88 49.37
C LEU A 29 -0.34 10.89 50.52
N ILE A 30 -0.09 11.27 51.77
CA ILE A 30 -0.21 10.34 52.92
C ILE A 30 -1.67 9.96 53.12
N SER A 31 -2.57 10.95 53.12
CA SER A 31 -4.01 10.69 53.24
C SER A 31 -4.54 9.90 52.03
N LEU A 32 -4.07 10.19 50.81
CA LEU A 32 -4.43 9.45 49.61
C LEU A 32 -3.99 7.98 49.68
N GLN A 33 -2.76 7.71 50.11
CA GLN A 33 -2.23 6.37 50.32
C GLN A 33 -3.05 5.58 51.34
N LYS A 34 -3.42 6.23 52.45
CA LYS A 34 -4.27 5.63 53.48
C LYS A 34 -5.64 5.26 52.92
N LEU A 35 -6.31 6.17 52.21
CA LEU A 35 -7.63 5.93 51.61
C LEU A 35 -7.60 4.78 50.60
N LEU A 36 -6.57 4.71 49.75
CA LEU A 36 -6.42 3.63 48.77
C LEU A 36 -6.07 2.28 49.40
N LYS A 37 -5.34 2.28 50.52
CA LYS A 37 -5.06 1.06 51.29
C LYS A 37 -6.32 0.53 51.96
N ASP A 38 -7.15 1.42 52.50
CA ASP A 38 -8.41 1.07 53.18
C ASP A 38 -9.49 0.67 52.16
N ASN A 39 -9.51 1.31 50.98
CA ASN A 39 -10.42 0.98 49.89
C ASN A 39 -9.77 1.18 48.50
N PRO A 40 -9.22 0.10 47.89
CA PRO A 40 -8.61 0.14 46.56
C PRO A 40 -9.55 0.56 45.42
N SER A 41 -10.88 0.41 45.58
CA SER A 41 -11.85 0.76 44.53
C SER A 41 -11.86 2.26 44.22
N LEU A 42 -11.26 3.08 45.09
CA LEU A 42 -11.16 4.53 44.92
C LEU A 42 -10.17 4.94 43.81
N LEU A 43 -9.30 4.02 43.38
CA LEU A 43 -8.22 4.29 42.40
C LEU A 43 -8.71 5.02 41.14
N ASN A 44 -9.84 4.57 40.59
CA ASN A 44 -10.45 5.12 39.38
C ASN A 44 -11.81 5.78 39.67
N GLU A 45 -12.08 6.14 40.93
CA GLU A 45 -13.37 6.75 41.31
C GLU A 45 -13.60 8.07 40.57
N ARG A 46 -14.76 8.23 39.96
CA ARG A 46 -15.11 9.44 39.21
C ARG A 46 -15.90 10.38 40.10
N ASN A 47 -15.45 11.63 40.22
CA ASN A 47 -16.20 12.62 40.99
C ASN A 47 -17.56 12.92 40.33
N PRO A 48 -18.60 13.25 41.10
CA PRO A 48 -19.98 13.34 40.57
C PRO A 48 -20.22 14.56 39.69
N VAL A 49 -19.33 15.56 39.71
CA VAL A 49 -19.52 16.84 39.01
C VAL A 49 -18.92 16.80 37.61
N MET A 50 -17.65 16.44 37.51
CA MET A 50 -16.88 16.53 36.25
C MET A 50 -16.43 15.15 35.75
N TYR A 51 -16.75 14.07 36.47
CA TYR A 51 -16.26 12.72 36.18
C TYR A 51 -14.73 12.59 36.25
N HIS A 52 -14.06 13.44 37.03
CA HIS A 52 -12.61 13.37 37.20
C HIS A 52 -12.23 12.16 38.07
N THR A 53 -11.26 11.36 37.60
CA THR A 53 -10.55 10.39 38.45
C THR A 53 -9.52 11.12 39.33
N PRO A 54 -8.99 10.48 40.40
CA PRO A 54 -7.89 11.05 41.17
C PRO A 54 -6.71 11.46 40.27
N LEU A 55 -6.43 10.67 39.23
CA LEU A 55 -5.38 10.94 38.25
C LEU A 55 -5.64 12.22 37.44
N HIS A 56 -6.88 12.51 37.03
CA HIS A 56 -7.22 13.79 36.38
C HIS A 56 -6.91 14.98 37.28
N VAL A 57 -7.34 14.89 38.55
CA VAL A 57 -7.19 15.98 39.51
C VAL A 57 -5.72 16.21 39.83
N SER A 58 -4.96 15.16 40.16
CA SER A 58 -3.54 15.31 40.48
C SER A 58 -2.71 15.76 39.27
N ALA A 59 -3.02 15.28 38.06
CA ALA A 59 -2.34 15.69 36.84
C ALA A 59 -2.61 17.16 36.50
N GLY A 60 -3.86 17.61 36.61
CA GLY A 60 -4.25 18.99 36.35
C GLY A 60 -3.76 20.00 37.40
N ASN A 61 -3.42 19.56 38.62
CA ASN A 61 -2.85 20.42 39.65
C ASN A 61 -1.32 20.30 39.76
N GLY A 62 -0.70 19.44 38.95
CA GLY A 62 0.75 19.23 39.00
C GLY A 62 1.24 18.54 40.27
N ASN A 63 0.38 17.76 40.94
CA ASN A 63 0.74 16.99 42.13
C ASN A 63 1.50 15.72 41.70
N VAL A 64 2.75 15.90 41.27
CA VAL A 64 3.61 14.89 40.64
C VAL A 64 3.77 13.63 41.49
N ASP A 65 3.91 13.76 42.81
CA ASP A 65 4.08 12.61 43.71
C ASP A 65 2.84 11.72 43.75
N ILE A 66 1.65 12.33 43.71
CA ILE A 66 0.38 11.60 43.62
C ILE A 66 0.22 10.96 42.24
N VAL A 67 0.53 11.70 41.17
CA VAL A 67 0.50 11.16 39.80
C VAL A 67 1.40 9.92 39.72
N LYS A 68 2.65 10.02 40.20
CA LYS A 68 3.59 8.91 40.23
C LYS A 68 3.06 7.74 41.04
N TYR A 69 2.55 7.98 42.24
CA TYR A 69 2.00 6.92 43.10
C TYR A 69 0.81 6.19 42.46
N LEU A 70 -0.12 6.92 41.85
CA LEU A 70 -1.27 6.34 41.16
C LEU A 70 -0.86 5.52 39.93
N LEU A 71 0.16 5.98 39.20
CA LEU A 71 0.70 5.28 38.03
C LEU A 71 1.53 4.05 38.41
N ASP A 72 2.19 4.07 39.57
CA ASP A 72 2.95 2.96 40.15
C ASP A 72 2.12 2.16 41.18
N TRP A 73 0.79 2.20 41.09
CA TRP A 73 -0.09 1.55 42.06
C TRP A 73 0.19 0.04 42.14
N PRO A 74 0.52 -0.50 43.34
CA PRO A 74 0.92 -1.90 43.50
C PRO A 74 -0.26 -2.89 43.62
N GLY A 75 -1.49 -2.41 43.63
CA GLY A 75 -2.67 -3.26 43.75
C GLY A 75 -3.02 -4.01 42.46
N SER A 76 -4.05 -4.87 42.54
CA SER A 76 -4.49 -5.68 41.39
C SER A 76 -5.17 -4.87 40.29
N ASP A 77 -5.82 -3.77 40.67
CA ASP A 77 -6.56 -2.90 39.75
C ASP A 77 -5.59 -2.00 38.98
N LYS A 78 -5.85 -1.80 37.69
CA LYS A 78 -5.05 -0.91 36.84
C LYS A 78 -5.62 0.50 36.87
N VAL A 79 -4.75 1.49 36.96
CA VAL A 79 -5.13 2.90 36.79
C VAL A 79 -5.63 3.14 35.37
N GLU A 80 -6.76 3.84 35.23
CA GLU A 80 -7.32 4.23 33.94
C GLU A 80 -6.59 5.49 33.41
N LEU A 81 -5.49 5.27 32.71
CA LEU A 81 -4.69 6.33 32.05
C LEU A 81 -5.51 7.16 31.04
N GLU A 82 -6.44 6.51 30.35
CA GLU A 82 -7.27 7.11 29.28
C GLU A 82 -8.73 7.32 29.73
N ALA A 83 -8.99 7.38 31.04
CA ALA A 83 -10.30 7.77 31.52
C ALA A 83 -10.67 9.16 30.97
N MET A 84 -11.92 9.36 30.59
CA MET A 84 -12.42 10.61 30.04
C MET A 84 -13.38 11.29 31.01
N ASN A 85 -13.18 12.60 31.22
CA ASN A 85 -14.12 13.45 31.96
C ASN A 85 -15.36 13.82 31.10
N THR A 86 -16.22 14.70 31.63
CA THR A 86 -17.41 15.19 30.91
C THR A 86 -17.13 15.95 29.61
N TYR A 87 -15.90 16.41 29.39
CA TYR A 87 -15.45 17.07 28.16
C TYR A 87 -14.66 16.14 27.23
N GLY A 88 -14.60 14.84 27.54
CA GLY A 88 -13.76 13.89 26.81
C GLY A 88 -12.25 14.08 27.06
N GLU A 89 -11.87 14.90 28.04
CA GLU A 89 -10.46 15.18 28.35
C GLU A 89 -9.90 14.04 29.21
N THR A 90 -8.72 13.56 28.86
CA THR A 90 -7.94 12.59 29.65
C THR A 90 -7.06 13.28 30.71
N PRO A 91 -6.43 12.55 31.64
CA PRO A 91 -5.44 13.14 32.56
C PRO A 91 -4.31 13.91 31.86
N LEU A 92 -3.89 13.46 30.66
CA LEU A 92 -2.89 14.17 29.85
C LEU A 92 -3.43 15.52 29.33
N HIS A 93 -4.70 15.58 28.94
CA HIS A 93 -5.35 16.86 28.60
C HIS A 93 -5.38 17.81 29.81
N MET A 94 -5.69 17.31 31.01
CA MET A 94 -5.68 18.11 32.24
C MET A 94 -4.29 18.69 32.54
N ALA A 95 -3.24 17.87 32.47
CA ALA A 95 -1.87 18.33 32.65
C ALA A 95 -1.48 19.37 31.58
N ALA A 96 -1.85 19.14 30.32
CA ALA A 96 -1.59 20.06 29.23
C ALA A 96 -2.31 21.41 29.38
N LYS A 97 -3.61 21.38 29.68
CA LYS A 97 -4.48 22.55 29.86
C LYS A 97 -4.02 23.48 30.98
N ASN A 98 -3.36 22.94 32.00
CA ASN A 98 -2.86 23.70 33.16
C ASN A 98 -1.34 23.86 33.17
N GLY A 99 -0.63 23.44 32.11
CA GLY A 99 0.82 23.57 31.99
C GLY A 99 1.63 22.73 32.96
N CYS A 100 1.07 21.66 33.52
CA CYS A 100 1.74 20.78 34.48
C CYS A 100 2.74 19.85 33.78
N ASN A 101 3.86 20.41 33.35
CA ASN A 101 4.85 19.75 32.48
C ASN A 101 5.36 18.41 33.04
N GLU A 102 5.72 18.34 34.33
CA GLU A 102 6.27 17.12 34.93
C GLU A 102 5.20 16.01 35.06
N ALA A 103 3.94 16.38 35.33
CA ALA A 103 2.83 15.43 35.29
C ALA A 103 2.59 14.91 33.87
N ALA A 104 2.66 15.78 32.86
CA ALA A 104 2.54 15.38 31.45
C ALA A 104 3.66 14.43 31.03
N LYS A 105 4.92 14.68 31.41
CA LYS A 105 6.05 13.78 31.18
C LYS A 105 5.80 12.39 31.76
N LEU A 106 5.44 12.32 33.04
CA LEU A 106 5.16 11.04 33.70
C LEU A 106 4.02 10.28 33.02
N LEU A 107 2.95 10.96 32.62
CA LEU A 107 1.86 10.31 31.90
C LEU A 107 2.33 9.71 30.56
N LEU A 108 3.12 10.45 29.78
CA LEU A 108 3.67 9.97 28.51
C LEU A 108 4.64 8.80 28.70
N GLU A 109 5.52 8.86 29.71
CA GLU A 109 6.43 7.77 30.08
C GLU A 109 5.70 6.47 30.45
N ARG A 110 4.46 6.58 30.96
CA ARG A 110 3.60 5.45 31.31
C ARG A 110 2.63 5.05 30.22
N GLY A 111 2.79 5.59 29.01
CA GLY A 111 2.05 5.18 27.82
C GLY A 111 0.71 5.88 27.64
N ALA A 112 0.52 7.06 28.24
CA ALA A 112 -0.65 7.89 27.93
C ALA A 112 -0.68 8.23 26.43
N PHE A 113 -1.87 8.15 25.84
CA PHE A 113 -2.03 8.36 24.40
C PHE A 113 -1.93 9.85 24.05
N ILE A 114 -0.84 10.23 23.37
CA ILE A 114 -0.52 11.63 23.06
C ILE A 114 -1.52 12.32 22.12
N GLU A 115 -2.20 11.54 21.27
CA GLU A 115 -3.18 12.01 20.28
C GLU A 115 -4.63 11.76 20.71
N ALA A 116 -4.89 11.57 22.02
CA ALA A 116 -6.25 11.49 22.54
C ALA A 116 -7.06 12.73 22.13
N LYS A 117 -8.33 12.56 21.77
CA LYS A 117 -9.21 13.66 21.35
C LYS A 117 -10.31 13.91 22.37
N ALA A 118 -10.38 15.14 22.86
CA ALA A 118 -11.50 15.63 23.66
C ALA A 118 -12.79 15.72 22.81
N SER A 119 -13.93 16.02 23.44
CA SER A 119 -15.23 16.08 22.76
C SER A 119 -15.30 17.11 21.63
N ASN A 120 -14.48 18.16 21.68
CA ASN A 120 -14.33 19.17 20.62
C ASN A 120 -13.25 18.82 19.58
N GLY A 121 -12.68 17.61 19.64
CA GLY A 121 -11.63 17.13 18.74
C GLY A 121 -10.23 17.64 19.06
N MET A 122 -10.06 18.47 20.09
CA MET A 122 -8.75 18.97 20.51
C MET A 122 -7.89 17.86 21.11
N THR A 123 -6.59 17.90 20.79
CA THR A 123 -5.56 17.05 21.40
C THR A 123 -4.91 17.74 22.60
N PRO A 124 -4.13 17.04 23.46
CA PRO A 124 -3.36 17.68 24.51
C PRO A 124 -2.47 18.84 24.02
N LEU A 125 -1.92 18.74 22.80
CA LEU A 125 -1.11 19.82 22.21
C LEU A 125 -1.92 21.11 22.00
N HIS A 126 -3.18 21.02 21.58
CA HIS A 126 -4.05 22.20 21.43
C HIS A 126 -4.23 22.93 22.77
N LEU A 127 -4.52 22.18 23.84
CA LEU A 127 -4.73 22.74 25.18
C LEU A 127 -3.42 23.32 25.77
N ALA A 128 -2.28 22.66 25.54
CA ALA A 128 -0.98 23.18 25.95
C ALA A 128 -0.62 24.50 25.24
N VAL A 129 -0.96 24.64 23.95
CA VAL A 129 -0.79 25.90 23.21
C VAL A 129 -1.66 27.00 23.82
N TRP A 130 -2.93 26.73 24.12
CA TRP A 130 -3.81 27.69 24.80
C TRP A 130 -3.26 28.15 26.15
N TYR A 131 -2.78 27.22 26.97
CA TYR A 131 -2.14 27.56 28.23
C TYR A 131 -0.90 28.44 28.02
N SER A 132 -0.07 28.09 27.03
CA SER A 132 1.18 28.80 26.74
C SER A 132 0.96 30.24 26.28
N ILE A 133 -0.13 30.54 25.58
CA ILE A 133 -0.50 31.91 25.16
C ILE A 133 -0.67 32.82 26.38
N THR A 134 -1.26 32.32 27.47
CA THR A 134 -1.57 33.12 28.67
C THR A 134 -0.40 33.15 29.66
N SER A 135 0.25 32.00 29.88
CA SER A 135 1.32 31.84 30.87
C SER A 135 2.71 32.21 30.35
N LYS A 136 2.90 32.27 29.03
CA LYS A 136 4.21 32.34 28.33
C LYS A 136 5.13 31.13 28.57
N ASP A 137 4.65 30.09 29.25
CA ASP A 137 5.40 28.84 29.44
C ASP A 137 5.17 27.89 28.26
N ILE A 138 6.25 27.48 27.61
CA ILE A 138 6.23 26.58 26.45
C ILE A 138 6.69 25.16 26.82
N SER A 139 6.97 24.88 28.10
CA SER A 139 7.59 23.64 28.54
C SER A 139 6.74 22.42 28.18
N THR A 140 5.43 22.47 28.48
CA THR A 140 4.49 21.38 28.18
C THR A 140 4.29 21.19 26.68
N VAL A 141 4.26 22.28 25.90
CA VAL A 141 4.24 22.21 24.43
C VAL A 141 5.48 21.49 23.93
N LYS A 142 6.67 21.87 24.41
CA LYS A 142 7.93 21.23 24.02
C LYS A 142 7.96 19.74 24.38
N THR A 143 7.53 19.37 25.58
CA THR A 143 7.43 17.97 26.02
C THR A 143 6.53 17.15 25.10
N LEU A 144 5.35 17.66 24.72
CA LEU A 144 4.45 16.97 23.81
C LEU A 144 5.08 16.81 22.41
N LEU A 145 5.73 17.86 21.90
CA LEU A 145 6.40 17.83 20.60
C LEU A 145 7.61 16.88 20.57
N ASP A 146 8.41 16.86 21.63
CA ASP A 146 9.55 15.95 21.81
C ASP A 146 9.09 14.48 21.90
N ASN A 147 7.84 14.23 22.30
CA ASN A 147 7.18 12.91 22.30
C ASN A 147 6.34 12.64 21.03
N ASN A 148 6.63 13.36 19.93
CA ASN A 148 6.00 13.20 18.62
C ASN A 148 4.51 13.58 18.53
N ALA A 149 4.02 14.54 19.33
CA ALA A 149 2.66 15.07 19.13
C ALA A 149 2.48 15.67 17.73
N ASP A 150 1.38 15.36 17.04
CA ASP A 150 1.13 15.80 15.66
C ASP A 150 0.76 17.30 15.60
N CYS A 151 1.65 18.11 15.02
CA CYS A 151 1.43 19.55 14.80
C CYS A 151 0.34 19.85 13.77
N SER A 152 -0.07 18.86 12.97
CA SER A 152 -1.06 18.99 11.91
C SER A 152 -2.43 18.42 12.26
N ALA A 153 -2.58 17.87 13.48
CA ALA A 153 -3.85 17.38 13.98
C ALA A 153 -4.89 18.50 13.96
N LYS A 154 -6.09 18.17 13.46
CA LYS A 154 -7.22 19.09 13.40
C LYS A 154 -8.27 18.75 14.45
N ASP A 155 -8.77 19.78 15.10
CA ASP A 155 -9.97 19.73 15.93
C ASP A 155 -11.26 19.68 15.09
N ASN A 156 -12.43 19.70 15.74
CA ASN A 156 -13.72 19.63 15.06
C ASN A 156 -14.05 20.90 14.24
N GLU A 157 -13.33 22.00 14.46
CA GLU A 157 -13.44 23.24 13.67
C GLU A 157 -12.46 23.23 12.48
N GLY A 158 -11.64 22.20 12.35
CA GLY A 158 -10.63 22.07 11.30
C GLY A 158 -9.36 22.87 11.57
N MET A 159 -9.20 23.41 12.79
CA MET A 159 -8.08 24.23 13.22
C MET A 159 -6.94 23.35 13.74
N THR A 160 -5.70 23.74 13.44
CA THR A 160 -4.49 23.11 14.00
C THR A 160 -4.01 23.84 15.26
N PRO A 161 -3.11 23.27 16.07
CA PRO A 161 -2.55 23.98 17.23
C PRO A 161 -1.90 25.32 16.86
N LEU A 162 -1.35 25.46 15.65
CA LEU A 162 -0.78 26.71 15.17
C LEU A 162 -1.84 27.78 14.88
N ASP A 163 -3.02 27.38 14.41
CA ASP A 163 -4.13 28.28 14.05
C ASP A 163 -4.79 28.91 15.28
N HIS A 164 -4.66 28.27 16.45
CA HIS A 164 -5.13 28.78 17.74
C HIS A 164 -4.26 29.93 18.31
N LEU A 165 -3.14 30.28 17.67
CA LEU A 165 -2.29 31.39 18.11
C LEU A 165 -2.85 32.77 17.69
N PRO A 166 -2.92 33.76 18.60
CA PRO A 166 -3.36 35.11 18.25
C PRO A 166 -2.38 35.78 17.28
N GLN A 167 -2.89 36.64 16.41
CA GLN A 167 -2.07 37.46 15.52
C GLN A 167 -1.38 38.58 16.32
N GLY A 168 -0.10 38.38 16.72
CA GLY A 168 0.68 39.38 17.44
C GLY A 168 2.07 38.90 17.89
N GLN A 169 2.92 39.82 18.36
CA GLN A 169 4.31 39.55 18.77
C GLN A 169 4.43 38.68 20.04
N SER A 170 3.39 38.63 20.89
CA SER A 170 3.43 37.92 22.17
C SER A 170 3.58 36.39 22.06
N SER A 171 3.30 35.80 20.88
CA SER A 171 3.36 34.36 20.63
C SER A 171 4.45 33.96 19.62
N GLU A 172 5.38 34.86 19.27
CA GLU A 172 6.35 34.63 18.20
C GLU A 172 7.24 33.42 18.45
N LYS A 173 7.80 33.27 19.66
CA LYS A 173 8.63 32.12 20.05
C LYS A 173 7.88 30.77 19.93
N LEU A 174 6.62 30.72 20.36
CA LEU A 174 5.78 29.52 20.29
C LEU A 174 5.43 29.20 18.83
N ARG A 175 5.17 30.24 18.03
CA ARG A 175 4.90 30.13 16.59
C ARG A 175 6.11 29.57 15.83
N GLU A 176 7.31 30.04 16.13
CA GLU A 176 8.55 29.53 15.56
C GLU A 176 8.77 28.06 15.92
N LEU A 177 8.55 27.69 17.19
CA LEU A 177 8.67 26.31 17.66
C LEU A 177 7.71 25.37 16.90
N LEU A 178 6.42 25.70 16.84
CA LEU A 178 5.42 24.89 16.15
C LEU A 178 5.70 24.80 14.65
N ARG A 179 6.14 25.91 14.01
CA ARG A 179 6.53 25.89 12.59
C ARG A 179 7.75 25.01 12.34
N TRP A 180 8.76 25.07 13.21
CA TRP A 180 9.95 24.25 13.11
C TRP A 180 9.59 22.76 13.22
N PHE A 181 8.82 22.36 14.25
CA PHE A 181 8.38 20.97 14.41
C PHE A 181 7.47 20.51 13.27
N LEU A 182 6.56 21.35 12.80
CA LEU A 182 5.70 21.02 11.65
C LEU A 182 6.54 20.76 10.39
N GLN A 183 7.56 21.59 10.13
CA GLN A 183 8.49 21.36 9.03
C GLN A 183 9.30 20.07 9.22
N GLU A 184 9.76 19.80 10.45
CA GLU A 184 10.58 18.62 10.74
C GLU A 184 9.76 17.32 10.64
N GLN A 185 8.53 17.29 11.15
CA GLN A 185 7.58 16.18 10.97
C GLN A 185 7.26 15.96 9.48
N ARG A 186 7.06 17.04 8.71
CA ARG A 186 6.89 16.95 7.24
C ARG A 186 8.12 16.36 6.55
N LYS A 187 9.34 16.76 6.95
CA LYS A 187 10.58 16.18 6.41
C LYS A 187 10.73 14.71 6.78
N LYS A 188 10.48 14.33 8.04
CA LYS A 188 10.54 12.95 8.51
C LYS A 188 9.56 12.06 7.76
N SER A 189 8.30 12.51 7.64
CA SER A 189 7.28 11.84 6.82
C SER A 189 7.72 11.75 5.35
N ALA A 190 8.33 12.80 4.78
CA ALA A 190 8.88 12.77 3.43
C ALA A 190 10.03 11.77 3.25
N LEU A 191 10.88 11.60 4.27
CA LEU A 191 12.00 10.65 4.28
C LEU A 191 11.51 9.21 4.41
N GLU A 192 10.55 8.94 5.30
CA GLU A 192 9.91 7.63 5.42
C GLU A 192 9.17 7.26 4.14
N ALA A 193 8.44 8.20 3.53
CA ALA A 193 7.81 8.01 2.22
C ALA A 193 8.85 7.78 1.11
N CYS A 194 10.04 8.39 1.20
CA CYS A 194 11.15 8.16 0.28
C CYS A 194 11.72 6.75 0.44
N GLY A 195 11.89 6.26 1.66
CA GLY A 195 12.31 4.89 1.95
C GLY A 195 11.32 3.86 1.39
N LYS A 196 10.02 4.04 1.63
CA LYS A 196 8.96 3.18 1.06
C LYS A 196 8.94 3.22 -0.47
N THR A 197 9.06 4.42 -1.05
CA THR A 197 9.16 4.62 -2.50
C THR A 197 10.37 3.90 -3.09
N LYS A 198 11.53 3.97 -2.42
CA LYS A 198 12.75 3.31 -2.86
C LYS A 198 12.60 1.79 -2.80
N ALA A 199 12.05 1.24 -1.71
CA ALA A 199 11.78 -0.19 -1.61
C ALA A 199 10.82 -0.69 -2.71
N LYS A 200 9.74 0.06 -3.00
CA LYS A 200 8.83 -0.24 -4.14
C LYS A 200 9.58 -0.22 -5.49
N MET A 201 10.53 0.69 -5.67
CA MET A 201 11.36 0.78 -6.89
C MET A 201 12.37 -0.36 -7.02
N ASP A 202 12.98 -0.77 -5.91
CA ASP A 202 13.96 -1.86 -5.91
C ASP A 202 13.25 -3.19 -6.26
N LEU A 203 12.07 -3.44 -5.71
CA LEU A 203 11.23 -4.60 -6.05
C LEU A 203 10.79 -4.58 -7.52
N LEU A 204 10.38 -3.41 -8.02
CA LEU A 204 10.08 -3.21 -9.43
C LEU A 204 11.26 -3.58 -10.33
N GLU A 205 12.48 -3.17 -9.96
CA GLU A 205 13.68 -3.42 -10.76
C GLU A 205 14.04 -4.91 -10.77
N GLU A 206 13.83 -5.62 -9.66
CA GLU A 206 13.96 -7.07 -9.58
C GLU A 206 12.99 -7.78 -10.53
N GLU A 207 11.70 -7.44 -10.51
CA GLU A 207 10.71 -8.03 -11.42
C GLU A 207 11.01 -7.73 -12.91
N LEU A 208 11.45 -6.50 -13.22
CA LEU A 208 11.84 -6.12 -14.57
C LEU A 208 13.13 -6.81 -15.04
N SER A 209 14.02 -7.21 -14.12
CA SER A 209 15.25 -7.95 -14.45
C SER A 209 14.95 -9.36 -14.97
N ASN A 210 13.87 -9.98 -14.51
CA ASN A 210 13.42 -11.32 -14.93
C ASN A 210 12.87 -11.36 -16.36
N ILE A 211 12.46 -10.22 -16.93
CA ILE A 211 11.98 -10.16 -18.31
C ILE A 211 13.19 -10.16 -19.25
N VAL A 212 13.32 -11.16 -20.13
CA VAL A 212 14.40 -11.17 -21.14
C VAL A 212 14.08 -10.18 -22.26
N GLY A 213 15.07 -9.35 -22.63
CA GLY A 213 14.95 -8.36 -23.70
C GLY A 213 14.06 -7.15 -23.35
N LEU A 214 13.42 -6.56 -24.37
CA LEU A 214 12.42 -5.48 -24.25
C LEU A 214 12.90 -4.19 -23.55
N ASN A 215 14.13 -3.74 -23.84
CA ASN A 215 14.76 -2.59 -23.19
C ASN A 215 13.94 -1.28 -23.28
N GLU A 216 13.24 -1.06 -24.39
CA GLU A 216 12.38 0.13 -24.57
C GLU A 216 11.17 0.08 -23.63
N LEU A 217 10.49 -1.07 -23.55
CA LEU A 217 9.39 -1.30 -22.61
C LEU A 217 9.86 -1.07 -21.17
N LYS A 218 10.97 -1.69 -20.77
CA LYS A 218 11.55 -1.50 -19.43
C LYS A 218 11.82 -0.04 -19.12
N THR A 219 12.40 0.70 -20.06
CA THR A 219 12.70 2.13 -19.89
C THR A 219 11.43 2.96 -19.73
N GLN A 220 10.39 2.69 -20.51
CA GLN A 220 9.12 3.39 -20.39
C GLN A 220 8.38 3.04 -19.09
N LEU A 221 8.39 1.77 -18.68
CA LEU A 221 7.81 1.33 -17.41
C LEU A 221 8.51 1.98 -16.22
N ARG A 222 9.86 2.02 -16.20
CA ARG A 222 10.63 2.74 -15.18
C ARG A 222 10.26 4.23 -15.11
N LYS A 223 10.20 4.91 -16.27
CA LYS A 223 9.79 6.32 -16.34
C LYS A 223 8.39 6.53 -15.77
N TRP A 224 7.47 5.63 -16.07
CA TRP A 224 6.10 5.72 -15.62
C TRP A 224 5.97 5.46 -14.12
N ALA A 225 6.53 4.36 -13.62
CA ALA A 225 6.55 4.03 -12.20
C ALA A 225 7.18 5.16 -11.38
N LYS A 226 8.29 5.76 -11.86
CA LYS A 226 8.97 6.87 -11.17
C LYS A 226 8.09 8.12 -11.14
N GLY A 227 7.42 8.41 -12.24
CA GLY A 227 6.45 9.51 -12.29
C GLY A 227 5.32 9.34 -11.29
N MET A 228 4.81 8.11 -11.12
CA MET A 228 3.69 7.82 -10.22
C MET A 228 4.07 7.82 -8.75
N LEU A 229 5.21 7.22 -8.38
CA LEU A 229 5.69 7.26 -7.00
C LEU A 229 6.02 8.69 -6.56
N LEU A 230 6.53 9.53 -7.47
CA LEU A 230 6.73 10.94 -7.19
C LEU A 230 5.40 11.70 -7.00
N ASP A 231 4.34 11.33 -7.73
CA ASP A 231 3.01 11.92 -7.51
C ASP A 231 2.41 11.52 -6.15
N GLU A 232 2.51 10.24 -5.78
CA GLU A 232 2.12 9.75 -4.45
C GLU A 232 2.86 10.51 -3.35
N ARG A 233 4.18 10.68 -3.50
CA ARG A 233 5.00 11.47 -2.58
C ARG A 233 4.57 12.92 -2.49
N ARG A 234 4.28 13.57 -3.62
CA ARG A 234 3.84 14.97 -3.61
C ARG A 234 2.47 15.11 -2.94
N ARG A 235 1.54 14.15 -3.11
CA ARG A 235 0.27 14.12 -2.36
C ARG A 235 0.48 13.94 -0.87
N ALA A 236 1.39 13.04 -0.46
CA ALA A 236 1.75 12.86 0.94
C ALA A 236 2.35 14.14 1.57
N LEU A 237 3.00 14.97 0.77
CA LEU A 237 3.49 16.29 1.18
C LEU A 237 2.41 17.39 1.16
N GLY A 238 1.15 17.05 0.89
CA GLY A 238 0.02 17.98 0.86
C GLY A 238 -0.09 18.80 -0.42
N MET A 239 0.58 18.41 -1.51
CA MET A 239 0.42 19.06 -2.81
C MET A 239 -0.75 18.46 -3.58
N ASN A 240 -1.68 19.30 -4.03
CA ASN A 240 -2.80 18.90 -4.88
C ASN A 240 -2.32 18.72 -6.32
N ILE A 241 -2.31 17.47 -6.81
CA ILE A 241 -1.89 17.13 -8.17
C ILE A 241 -3.04 16.42 -8.87
N GLY A 242 -3.28 16.81 -10.13
CA GLY A 242 -4.25 16.15 -10.99
C GLY A 242 -3.98 14.65 -11.13
N THR A 243 -5.05 13.86 -11.28
CA THR A 243 -4.95 12.43 -11.54
C THR A 243 -4.30 12.18 -12.90
N ARG A 244 -3.31 11.28 -12.96
CA ARG A 244 -2.81 10.79 -14.25
C ARG A 244 -3.87 9.91 -14.90
N ARG A 245 -4.01 10.02 -16.22
CA ARG A 245 -4.77 9.04 -16.99
C ARG A 245 -4.04 7.70 -16.96
N PRO A 246 -4.74 6.57 -16.79
CA PRO A 246 -4.12 5.25 -16.91
C PRO A 246 -3.55 5.08 -18.32
N PRO A 247 -2.34 4.50 -18.47
CA PRO A 247 -1.76 4.28 -19.78
C PRO A 247 -2.36 3.03 -20.39
N HIS A 248 -3.34 3.20 -21.27
CA HIS A 248 -3.74 2.12 -22.14
C HIS A 248 -2.62 1.84 -23.16
N MET A 249 -2.38 0.56 -23.44
CA MET A 249 -1.22 0.10 -24.20
C MET A 249 -1.64 -0.77 -25.38
N ALA A 250 -0.78 -0.83 -26.39
CA ALA A 250 -0.85 -1.83 -27.46
C ALA A 250 0.46 -2.61 -27.55
N PHE A 251 0.38 -3.93 -27.51
CA PHE A 251 1.48 -4.88 -27.63
C PHE A 251 1.47 -5.51 -29.03
N LEU A 252 2.54 -5.29 -29.78
CA LEU A 252 2.66 -5.63 -31.20
C LEU A 252 3.79 -6.64 -31.36
N GLY A 253 3.53 -7.84 -31.88
CA GLY A 253 4.62 -8.78 -32.22
C GLY A 253 4.14 -10.20 -32.54
N ASN A 254 5.07 -11.07 -32.92
CA ASN A 254 4.79 -12.47 -33.30
C ASN A 254 4.36 -13.35 -32.11
N PRO A 255 3.75 -14.53 -32.34
CA PRO A 255 3.47 -15.48 -31.25
C PRO A 255 4.74 -15.81 -30.46
N GLY A 256 4.58 -16.15 -29.17
CA GLY A 256 5.71 -16.58 -28.34
C GLY A 256 6.69 -15.48 -27.94
N THR A 257 6.46 -14.20 -28.28
CA THR A 257 7.33 -13.08 -27.84
C THR A 257 7.10 -12.61 -26.40
N GLY A 258 6.23 -13.28 -25.65
CA GLY A 258 6.01 -13.00 -24.22
C GLY A 258 5.00 -11.89 -23.90
N LYS A 259 4.18 -11.44 -24.85
CA LYS A 259 3.14 -10.40 -24.63
C LYS A 259 2.26 -10.66 -23.41
N THR A 260 1.70 -11.87 -23.31
CA THR A 260 0.83 -12.28 -22.20
C THR A 260 1.59 -12.34 -20.87
N MET A 261 2.81 -12.88 -20.88
CA MET A 261 3.67 -12.93 -19.70
C MET A 261 3.99 -11.52 -19.20
N VAL A 262 4.35 -10.60 -20.09
CA VAL A 262 4.62 -9.19 -19.75
C VAL A 262 3.38 -8.50 -19.23
N ALA A 263 2.18 -8.79 -19.75
CA ALA A 263 0.94 -8.24 -19.20
C ALA A 263 0.69 -8.71 -17.75
N ARG A 264 0.93 -9.99 -17.44
CA ARG A 264 0.83 -10.55 -16.08
C ARG A 264 1.84 -9.93 -15.13
N VAL A 265 3.10 -9.81 -15.55
CA VAL A 265 4.14 -9.12 -14.76
C VAL A 265 3.74 -7.66 -14.53
N LEU A 266 3.23 -6.98 -15.56
CA LEU A 266 2.76 -5.61 -15.43
C LEU A 266 1.58 -5.49 -14.44
N GLY A 267 0.65 -6.46 -14.42
CA GLY A 267 -0.43 -6.51 -13.43
C GLY A 267 0.09 -6.51 -12.00
N LYS A 268 0.99 -7.45 -11.70
CA LYS A 268 1.66 -7.56 -10.38
C LYS A 268 2.40 -6.29 -10.01
N LEU A 269 3.20 -5.79 -10.94
CA LEU A 269 4.00 -4.57 -10.77
C LEU A 269 3.13 -3.36 -10.43
N LEU A 270 2.03 -3.16 -11.16
CA LEU A 270 1.12 -2.03 -10.93
C LEU A 270 0.33 -2.17 -9.64
N HIS A 271 0.02 -3.40 -9.23
CA HIS A 271 -0.56 -3.65 -7.93
C HIS A 271 0.42 -3.34 -6.80
N THR A 272 1.66 -3.85 -6.87
CA THR A 272 2.69 -3.63 -5.85
C THR A 272 3.06 -2.15 -5.68
N VAL A 273 3.09 -1.39 -6.79
CA VAL A 273 3.31 0.06 -6.74
C VAL A 273 2.10 0.80 -6.13
N GLY A 274 0.91 0.18 -6.10
CA GLY A 274 -0.33 0.73 -5.53
C GLY A 274 -1.18 1.49 -6.55
N ILE A 275 -0.99 1.21 -7.84
CA ILE A 275 -1.69 1.87 -8.95
C ILE A 275 -3.01 1.17 -9.24
N LEU A 276 -2.96 -0.17 -9.29
CA LEU A 276 -4.13 -1.00 -9.48
C LEU A 276 -4.56 -1.62 -8.15
N PRO A 277 -5.86 -1.59 -7.82
CA PRO A 277 -6.39 -2.29 -6.66
C PRO A 277 -6.05 -3.78 -6.62
N THR A 278 -5.90 -4.42 -7.78
CA THR A 278 -5.62 -5.85 -7.92
C THR A 278 -4.53 -6.09 -8.96
N ASP A 279 -3.80 -7.20 -8.84
CA ASP A 279 -2.83 -7.70 -9.84
C ASP A 279 -3.50 -8.52 -10.96
N LYS A 280 -4.83 -8.66 -10.91
CA LYS A 280 -5.60 -9.50 -11.80
C LYS A 280 -5.47 -9.05 -13.25
N VAL A 281 -5.08 -9.98 -14.12
CA VAL A 281 -5.10 -9.81 -15.57
C VAL A 281 -6.18 -10.70 -16.15
N THR A 282 -7.22 -10.08 -16.72
CA THR A 282 -8.31 -10.79 -17.38
C THR A 282 -8.00 -10.84 -18.87
N GLU A 283 -7.57 -12.02 -19.32
CA GLU A 283 -7.30 -12.30 -20.73
C GLU A 283 -8.61 -12.61 -21.45
N VAL A 284 -8.85 -11.93 -22.57
CA VAL A 284 -10.05 -12.07 -23.39
C VAL A 284 -9.70 -12.14 -24.87
N GLN A 285 -10.44 -12.96 -25.60
CA GLN A 285 -10.40 -13.04 -27.06
C GLN A 285 -11.74 -12.61 -27.67
N ARG A 286 -11.81 -12.56 -29.02
CA ARG A 286 -13.05 -12.24 -29.75
C ARG A 286 -14.24 -13.10 -29.29
N THR A 287 -14.01 -14.39 -29.05
CA THR A 287 -15.04 -15.35 -28.59
C THR A 287 -15.60 -15.01 -27.22
N ASP A 288 -14.83 -14.36 -26.36
CA ASP A 288 -15.25 -14.00 -25.00
C ASP A 288 -16.03 -12.68 -24.96
N LEU A 289 -15.83 -11.83 -25.95
CA LEU A 289 -16.43 -10.49 -26.03
C LEU A 289 -17.67 -10.45 -26.93
N VAL A 290 -17.62 -11.16 -28.06
CA VAL A 290 -18.66 -11.11 -29.09
C VAL A 290 -19.71 -12.20 -28.87
N GLY A 291 -20.98 -11.82 -28.94
CA GLY A 291 -22.11 -12.75 -28.84
C GLY A 291 -22.42 -13.43 -30.17
N GLU A 292 -23.02 -14.62 -30.13
CA GLU A 292 -23.47 -15.34 -31.32
C GLU A 292 -24.75 -14.73 -31.94
N PHE A 293 -25.50 -13.98 -31.14
CA PHE A 293 -26.78 -13.37 -31.53
C PHE A 293 -26.77 -11.85 -31.36
N VAL A 294 -27.57 -11.16 -32.17
CA VAL A 294 -27.75 -9.69 -32.11
C VAL A 294 -28.09 -9.26 -30.68
N GLY A 295 -27.41 -8.23 -30.16
CA GLY A 295 -27.68 -7.66 -28.84
C GLY A 295 -27.07 -8.41 -27.66
N HIS A 296 -26.39 -9.56 -27.89
CA HIS A 296 -25.68 -10.27 -26.82
C HIS A 296 -24.25 -9.72 -26.59
N THR A 297 -23.66 -9.03 -27.57
CA THR A 297 -22.28 -8.54 -27.52
C THR A 297 -22.05 -7.51 -26.41
N GLY A 298 -22.82 -6.41 -26.37
CA GLY A 298 -22.66 -5.38 -25.36
C GLY A 298 -22.70 -5.92 -23.91
N PRO A 299 -23.74 -6.68 -23.51
CA PRO A 299 -23.81 -7.28 -22.17
C PRO A 299 -22.64 -8.24 -21.87
N LYS A 300 -22.23 -9.06 -22.84
CA LYS A 300 -21.13 -10.02 -22.69
C LYS A 300 -19.79 -9.29 -22.48
N THR A 301 -19.54 -8.26 -23.26
CA THR A 301 -18.36 -7.39 -23.14
C THR A 301 -18.35 -6.63 -21.81
N ARG A 302 -19.47 -6.03 -21.41
CA ARG A 302 -19.58 -5.34 -20.10
C ARG A 302 -19.29 -6.25 -18.92
N ARG A 303 -19.77 -7.50 -18.96
CA ARG A 303 -19.49 -8.49 -17.90
C ARG A 303 -17.99 -8.75 -17.78
N LYS A 304 -17.28 -8.92 -18.89
CA LYS A 304 -15.81 -9.08 -18.90
C LYS A 304 -15.07 -7.84 -18.43
N ILE A 305 -15.55 -6.65 -18.76
CA ILE A 305 -15.00 -5.39 -18.25
C ILE A 305 -15.17 -5.32 -16.73
N GLN A 306 -16.34 -5.65 -16.20
CA GLN A 306 -16.60 -5.69 -14.74
C GLN A 306 -15.72 -6.71 -14.03
N GLU A 307 -15.52 -7.89 -14.61
CA GLU A 307 -14.59 -8.91 -14.08
C GLU A 307 -13.14 -8.41 -14.00
N ALA A 308 -12.78 -7.43 -14.82
CA ALA A 308 -11.44 -6.86 -14.93
C ALA A 308 -11.29 -5.49 -14.24
N GLU A 309 -12.34 -4.97 -13.59
CA GLU A 309 -12.29 -3.72 -12.84
C GLU A 309 -11.23 -3.78 -11.73
N GLY A 310 -10.47 -2.70 -11.58
CA GLY A 310 -9.36 -2.63 -10.63
C GLY A 310 -8.11 -3.42 -11.04
N GLY A 311 -8.08 -4.01 -12.24
CA GLY A 311 -6.95 -4.74 -12.79
C GLY A 311 -6.66 -4.38 -14.25
N ILE A 312 -6.18 -5.37 -15.02
CA ILE A 312 -5.86 -5.24 -16.43
C ILE A 312 -6.84 -6.08 -17.28
N LEU A 313 -7.42 -5.48 -18.32
CA LEU A 313 -8.08 -6.19 -19.42
C LEU A 313 -7.08 -6.39 -20.56
N PHE A 314 -6.70 -7.64 -20.81
CA PHE A 314 -5.80 -8.01 -21.89
C PHE A 314 -6.60 -8.57 -23.06
N VAL A 315 -6.72 -7.80 -24.13
CA VAL A 315 -7.47 -8.18 -25.34
C VAL A 315 -6.50 -8.78 -26.35
N ASP A 316 -6.47 -10.11 -26.44
CA ASP A 316 -5.61 -10.81 -27.38
C ASP A 316 -6.20 -10.83 -28.79
N GLU A 317 -5.32 -10.79 -29.78
CA GLU A 317 -5.63 -10.64 -31.20
C GLU A 317 -6.72 -9.59 -31.49
N ALA A 318 -6.60 -8.41 -30.88
CA ALA A 318 -7.62 -7.36 -30.89
C ALA A 318 -8.06 -6.92 -32.29
N TYR A 319 -7.20 -7.07 -33.29
CA TYR A 319 -7.53 -6.82 -34.70
C TYR A 319 -8.66 -7.69 -35.24
N ARG A 320 -8.95 -8.83 -34.61
CA ARG A 320 -10.10 -9.66 -34.97
C ARG A 320 -11.43 -8.98 -34.66
N LEU A 321 -11.47 -8.00 -33.75
CA LEU A 321 -12.70 -7.25 -33.45
C LEU A 321 -13.05 -6.23 -34.55
N ILE A 322 -12.10 -5.94 -35.45
CA ILE A 322 -12.28 -4.95 -36.51
C ILE A 322 -12.39 -5.67 -37.86
N PRO A 323 -13.49 -5.46 -38.62
CA PRO A 323 -13.68 -6.09 -39.91
C PRO A 323 -12.57 -5.74 -40.90
N MET A 324 -12.11 -6.72 -41.68
CA MET A 324 -11.08 -6.51 -42.71
C MET A 324 -11.60 -5.81 -43.97
N GLN A 325 -12.91 -5.83 -44.21
CA GLN A 325 -13.58 -5.19 -45.34
C GLN A 325 -14.93 -4.62 -44.85
N LYS A 326 -15.36 -3.49 -45.43
CA LYS A 326 -16.76 -3.03 -45.34
C LYS A 326 -17.63 -3.99 -46.16
N ALA A 327 -17.81 -5.21 -45.68
CA ALA A 327 -18.74 -6.17 -46.25
C ALA A 327 -19.98 -6.25 -45.34
N ASP A 328 -21.14 -6.30 -45.98
CA ASP A 328 -22.51 -6.08 -45.49
C ASP A 328 -23.03 -7.08 -44.42
N ASP A 329 -22.17 -7.78 -43.67
CA ASP A 329 -22.63 -8.83 -42.77
C ASP A 329 -22.23 -8.58 -41.30
N LYS A 330 -23.20 -8.03 -40.55
CA LYS A 330 -23.39 -8.10 -39.08
C LYS A 330 -22.14 -8.37 -38.22
N ASP A 331 -21.11 -7.53 -38.34
CA ASP A 331 -19.89 -7.74 -37.55
C ASP A 331 -20.01 -7.04 -36.18
N TYR A 332 -20.54 -7.76 -35.19
CA TYR A 332 -20.71 -7.24 -33.82
C TYR A 332 -19.38 -6.98 -33.09
N GLY A 333 -18.22 -7.24 -33.71
CA GLY A 333 -16.91 -6.97 -33.12
C GLY A 333 -16.68 -5.48 -32.83
N LEU A 334 -17.24 -4.59 -33.65
CA LEU A 334 -17.11 -3.14 -33.46
C LEU A 334 -17.83 -2.67 -32.19
N GLU A 335 -19.02 -3.21 -31.92
CA GLU A 335 -19.80 -2.93 -30.70
C GLU A 335 -19.00 -3.27 -29.44
N ALA A 336 -18.31 -4.42 -29.42
CA ALA A 336 -17.43 -4.79 -28.30
C ALA A 336 -16.26 -3.81 -28.12
N LEU A 337 -15.65 -3.36 -29.22
CA LEU A 337 -14.54 -2.40 -29.15
C LEU A 337 -15.01 -1.03 -28.63
N GLU A 338 -16.16 -0.54 -29.08
CA GLU A 338 -16.76 0.72 -28.61
C GLU A 338 -17.07 0.68 -27.12
N GLU A 339 -17.62 -0.44 -26.62
CA GLU A 339 -17.90 -0.63 -25.20
C GLU A 339 -16.60 -0.57 -24.36
N ILE A 340 -15.54 -1.24 -24.81
CA ILE A 340 -14.21 -1.16 -24.16
C ILE A 340 -13.68 0.28 -24.19
N MET A 341 -13.83 0.99 -25.31
CA MET A 341 -13.37 2.38 -25.44
C MET A 341 -14.13 3.35 -24.54
N SER A 342 -15.41 3.07 -24.23
CA SER A 342 -16.23 3.89 -23.33
C SER A 342 -15.71 3.89 -21.89
N VAL A 343 -15.14 2.77 -21.43
CA VAL A 343 -14.67 2.62 -20.04
C VAL A 343 -13.23 3.09 -19.83
N MET A 344 -12.45 3.25 -20.91
CA MET A 344 -11.07 3.75 -20.84
C MET A 344 -10.97 5.15 -20.22
N ASP A 345 -11.99 6.00 -20.42
CA ASP A 345 -12.01 7.36 -19.88
C ASP A 345 -12.34 7.41 -18.37
N THR A 346 -12.88 6.32 -17.80
CA THR A 346 -13.33 6.26 -16.40
C THR A 346 -12.20 6.05 -15.38
N GLY A 347 -11.04 5.54 -15.83
CA GLY A 347 -9.86 5.35 -14.98
C GLY A 347 -9.85 4.10 -14.11
N LYS A 348 -10.89 3.26 -14.14
CA LYS A 348 -11.03 2.07 -13.26
C LYS A 348 -10.28 0.83 -13.74
N ILE A 349 -9.78 0.84 -14.96
CA ILE A 349 -9.19 -0.31 -15.62
C ILE A 349 -8.05 0.11 -16.54
N VAL A 350 -7.01 -0.72 -16.63
CA VAL A 350 -5.96 -0.58 -17.65
C VAL A 350 -6.27 -1.58 -18.77
N VAL A 351 -6.23 -1.13 -20.02
CA VAL A 351 -6.53 -1.97 -21.19
C VAL A 351 -5.27 -2.15 -22.00
N ILE A 352 -4.94 -3.40 -22.33
CA ILE A 352 -3.82 -3.78 -23.18
C ILE A 352 -4.37 -4.50 -24.40
N PHE A 353 -4.18 -3.92 -25.58
CA PHE A 353 -4.52 -4.57 -26.85
C PHE A 353 -3.31 -5.30 -27.40
N ALA A 354 -3.41 -6.60 -27.62
CA ALA A 354 -2.32 -7.41 -28.14
C ALA A 354 -2.63 -7.96 -29.54
N GLY A 355 -1.59 -8.15 -30.35
CA GLY A 355 -1.72 -8.82 -31.63
C GLY A 355 -0.46 -8.74 -32.49
N TYR A 356 -0.57 -9.26 -33.71
CA TYR A 356 0.47 -9.17 -34.72
C TYR A 356 0.68 -7.73 -35.19
N SER A 357 1.93 -7.38 -35.44
CA SER A 357 2.34 -6.01 -35.76
C SER A 357 1.61 -5.44 -36.98
N GLU A 358 1.52 -6.20 -38.08
CA GLU A 358 0.90 -5.73 -39.32
C GLU A 358 -0.63 -5.57 -39.23
N PRO A 359 -1.41 -6.56 -38.75
CA PRO A 359 -2.84 -6.40 -38.49
C PRO A 359 -3.16 -5.25 -37.54
N MET A 360 -2.40 -5.10 -36.45
CA MET A 360 -2.66 -4.04 -35.48
C MET A 360 -2.33 -2.64 -36.01
N LYS A 361 -1.29 -2.47 -36.85
CA LYS A 361 -1.06 -1.18 -37.52
C LYS A 361 -2.25 -0.73 -38.36
N ARG A 362 -2.97 -1.67 -38.99
CA ARG A 362 -4.20 -1.36 -39.75
C ARG A 362 -5.33 -0.92 -38.82
N VAL A 363 -5.49 -1.57 -37.68
CA VAL A 363 -6.47 -1.19 -36.64
C VAL A 363 -6.25 0.25 -36.19
N ILE A 364 -4.98 0.58 -35.90
CA ILE A 364 -4.55 1.91 -35.45
C ILE A 364 -4.86 2.97 -36.52
N ALA A 365 -4.64 2.66 -37.80
CA ALA A 365 -4.94 3.57 -38.90
C ALA A 365 -6.45 3.73 -39.18
N SER A 366 -7.26 2.70 -38.88
CA SER A 366 -8.69 2.67 -39.24
C SER A 366 -9.60 3.30 -38.18
N ASN A 367 -9.13 3.43 -36.94
CA ASN A 367 -9.93 3.96 -35.82
C ASN A 367 -9.20 5.13 -35.12
N GLU A 368 -9.57 6.37 -35.46
CA GLU A 368 -8.98 7.56 -34.82
C GLU A 368 -9.20 7.61 -33.30
N GLY A 369 -10.32 7.06 -32.83
CA GLY A 369 -10.64 7.00 -31.40
C GLY A 369 -9.69 6.10 -30.61
N PHE A 370 -9.12 5.08 -31.26
CA PHE A 370 -8.13 4.18 -30.67
C PHE A 370 -6.82 4.93 -30.35
N CYS A 371 -6.28 5.66 -31.32
CA CYS A 371 -5.04 6.44 -31.17
C CYS A 371 -5.13 7.54 -30.10
N ARG A 372 -6.32 8.11 -29.89
CA ARG A 372 -6.52 9.15 -28.86
C ARG A 372 -6.41 8.58 -27.43
N ARG A 373 -6.78 7.32 -27.24
CA ARG A 373 -6.83 6.68 -25.91
C ARG A 373 -5.63 5.78 -25.64
N VAL A 374 -5.15 5.06 -26.65
CA VAL A 374 -3.95 4.21 -26.59
C VAL A 374 -2.76 5.04 -27.05
N THR A 375 -1.98 5.53 -26.09
CA THR A 375 -0.84 6.42 -26.38
C THR A 375 0.51 5.70 -26.34
N LYS A 376 0.51 4.41 -25.96
CA LYS A 376 1.72 3.61 -25.76
C LYS A 376 1.69 2.36 -26.65
N PHE A 377 2.64 2.29 -27.58
CA PHE A 377 2.81 1.18 -28.49
C PHE A 377 4.15 0.50 -28.19
N PHE A 378 4.11 -0.80 -27.93
CA PHE A 378 5.27 -1.60 -27.64
C PHE A 378 5.45 -2.67 -28.70
N ASN A 379 6.58 -2.63 -29.38
CA ASN A 379 6.97 -3.64 -30.36
C ASN A 379 7.79 -4.72 -29.66
N PHE A 380 7.29 -5.95 -29.70
CA PHE A 380 7.93 -7.16 -29.23
C PHE A 380 8.65 -7.78 -30.41
N SER A 381 9.96 -7.57 -30.48
CA SER A 381 10.84 -8.21 -31.45
C SER A 381 10.98 -9.70 -31.17
N ASP A 382 11.33 -10.45 -32.21
CA ASP A 382 11.70 -11.85 -32.07
C ASP A 382 12.96 -12.01 -31.21
N PHE A 383 13.05 -13.12 -30.47
CA PHE A 383 14.19 -13.41 -29.61
C PHE A 383 15.38 -13.93 -30.40
N SER A 384 16.57 -13.47 -30.04
CA SER A 384 17.84 -14.06 -30.47
C SER A 384 18.05 -15.44 -29.81
N ALA A 385 18.91 -16.28 -30.38
CA ALA A 385 19.21 -17.59 -29.80
C ALA A 385 19.77 -17.50 -28.37
N LYS A 386 20.54 -16.43 -28.07
CA LYS A 386 21.02 -16.13 -26.72
C LYS A 386 19.88 -15.80 -25.75
N GLU A 387 18.89 -15.01 -26.18
CA GLU A 387 17.71 -14.70 -25.36
C GLU A 387 16.82 -15.93 -25.16
N LEU A 388 16.69 -16.80 -26.17
CA LEU A 388 15.98 -18.08 -26.02
C LEU A 388 16.68 -19.01 -25.01
N ALA A 389 18.02 -19.08 -25.05
CA ALA A 389 18.79 -19.82 -24.04
C ALA A 389 18.61 -19.24 -22.62
N GLN A 390 18.55 -17.92 -22.48
CA GLN A 390 18.24 -17.26 -21.21
C GLN A 390 16.85 -17.62 -20.70
N ILE A 391 15.83 -17.59 -21.57
CA ILE A 391 14.46 -17.98 -21.23
C ILE A 391 14.42 -19.44 -20.76
N LEU A 392 15.17 -20.34 -21.42
CA LEU A 392 15.29 -21.74 -21.03
C LEU A 392 15.85 -21.90 -19.62
N HIS A 393 16.96 -21.23 -19.30
CA HIS A 393 17.53 -21.25 -17.96
C HIS A 393 16.58 -20.69 -16.90
N ILE A 394 15.91 -19.57 -17.19
CA ILE A 394 14.94 -18.97 -16.25
C ILE A 394 13.80 -19.97 -15.98
N LYS A 395 13.25 -20.63 -17.00
CA LYS A 395 12.19 -21.64 -16.82
C LYS A 395 12.66 -22.86 -16.03
N MET A 396 13.89 -23.33 -16.26
CA MET A 396 14.45 -24.46 -15.52
C MET A 396 14.75 -24.11 -14.06
N ASN A 397 15.06 -22.85 -13.75
CA ASN A 397 15.32 -22.40 -12.38
C ASN A 397 14.06 -21.94 -11.63
N SER A 398 13.01 -21.49 -12.33
CA SER A 398 11.74 -21.05 -11.75
C SER A 398 10.70 -22.17 -11.77
N GLN A 399 10.89 -23.16 -10.91
CA GLN A 399 9.98 -24.32 -10.81
C GLN A 399 8.96 -24.12 -9.68
N GLY A 400 7.71 -23.88 -10.05
CA GLY A 400 6.58 -24.09 -9.14
C GLY A 400 6.12 -25.56 -9.20
N GLU A 401 5.46 -26.05 -8.15
CA GLU A 401 4.98 -27.45 -8.10
C GLU A 401 4.04 -27.80 -9.27
N ASP A 402 3.37 -26.80 -9.85
CA ASP A 402 2.46 -26.96 -11.00
C ASP A 402 3.17 -26.98 -12.37
N THR A 403 4.50 -26.81 -12.43
CA THR A 403 5.22 -26.75 -13.72
C THR A 403 5.63 -28.14 -14.20
N LEU A 404 5.58 -28.34 -15.52
CA LEU A 404 5.94 -29.61 -16.19
C LEU A 404 7.35 -30.13 -15.89
N PHE A 405 8.22 -29.27 -15.38
CA PHE A 405 9.64 -29.53 -15.16
C PHE A 405 10.04 -29.50 -13.69
N TYR A 406 9.08 -29.43 -12.76
CA TYR A 406 9.35 -29.51 -11.33
C TYR A 406 10.18 -30.76 -10.99
N GLY A 407 11.32 -30.56 -10.34
CA GLY A 407 12.27 -31.60 -9.96
C GLY A 407 13.41 -31.85 -10.95
N PHE A 408 13.35 -31.33 -12.18
CA PHE A 408 14.40 -31.53 -13.20
C PHE A 408 15.48 -30.44 -13.12
N LYS A 409 16.72 -30.76 -13.46
CA LYS A 409 17.84 -29.81 -13.49
C LYS A 409 18.61 -29.90 -14.81
N LEU A 410 19.25 -28.78 -15.18
CA LEU A 410 20.21 -28.78 -16.27
C LEU A 410 21.58 -29.22 -15.74
N HIS A 411 22.28 -30.05 -16.52
CA HIS A 411 23.65 -30.43 -16.25
C HIS A 411 24.59 -29.21 -16.32
N GLU A 412 25.73 -29.22 -15.60
CA GLU A 412 26.69 -28.12 -15.55
C GLU A 412 27.28 -27.74 -16.92
N SER A 413 27.31 -28.70 -17.86
CA SER A 413 27.74 -28.48 -19.24
C SER A 413 26.77 -27.62 -20.06
N CYS A 414 25.51 -27.51 -19.63
CA CYS A 414 24.47 -26.75 -20.32
C CYS A 414 24.60 -25.26 -19.98
N THR A 415 25.67 -24.63 -20.47
CA THR A 415 25.86 -23.18 -20.31
C THR A 415 24.99 -22.40 -21.30
N LEU A 416 24.74 -21.12 -20.98
CA LEU A 416 24.02 -20.19 -21.86
C LEU A 416 24.59 -20.13 -23.28
N GLN A 417 25.92 -20.23 -23.43
CA GLN A 417 26.58 -20.16 -24.73
C GLN A 417 26.39 -21.45 -25.53
N GLU A 418 26.53 -22.61 -24.87
CA GLU A 418 26.35 -23.91 -25.50
C GLU A 418 24.91 -24.10 -25.98
N ILE A 419 23.92 -23.80 -25.12
CA ILE A 419 22.50 -23.90 -25.51
C ILE A 419 22.19 -22.96 -26.68
N ALA A 420 22.71 -21.73 -26.66
CA ALA A 420 22.53 -20.79 -27.77
C ALA A 420 23.14 -21.32 -29.07
N SER A 421 24.32 -21.94 -29.01
CA SER A 421 24.97 -22.54 -30.18
C SER A 421 24.17 -23.71 -30.74
N VAL A 422 23.64 -24.59 -29.88
CA VAL A 422 22.78 -25.70 -30.29
C VAL A 422 21.49 -25.17 -30.94
N ILE A 423 20.85 -24.16 -30.36
CA ILE A 423 19.67 -23.51 -30.96
C ILE A 423 20.01 -22.92 -32.34
N GLU A 424 21.16 -22.26 -32.50
CA GLU A 424 21.57 -21.69 -33.79
C GLU A 424 21.84 -22.75 -34.85
N ARG A 425 22.51 -23.85 -34.47
CA ARG A 425 22.89 -24.94 -35.37
C ARG A 425 21.71 -25.79 -35.82
N GLU A 426 20.83 -26.15 -34.89
CA GLU A 426 19.78 -27.14 -35.13
C GLU A 426 18.45 -26.49 -35.57
N THR A 427 18.34 -25.16 -35.66
CA THR A 427 17.09 -24.50 -36.11
C THR A 427 17.33 -23.46 -37.20
N THR A 428 16.30 -23.19 -38.01
CA THR A 428 16.33 -22.12 -39.01
C THR A 428 15.87 -20.79 -38.43
N GLU A 429 16.38 -19.68 -38.98
CA GLU A 429 15.98 -18.33 -38.53
C GLU A 429 14.47 -18.09 -38.65
N LYS A 430 13.84 -18.62 -39.72
CA LYS A 430 12.39 -18.53 -39.93
C LYS A 430 11.62 -19.21 -38.79
N LYS A 431 12.01 -20.44 -38.42
CA LYS A 431 11.34 -21.21 -37.37
C LYS A 431 11.51 -20.56 -35.99
N ARG A 432 12.69 -20.01 -35.70
CA ARG A 432 12.93 -19.23 -34.48
C ARG A 432 12.00 -18.03 -34.36
N LYS A 433 11.77 -17.28 -35.45
CA LYS A 433 10.87 -16.12 -35.48
C LYS A 433 9.38 -16.49 -35.39
N GLU A 434 9.00 -17.65 -35.91
CA GLU A 434 7.61 -18.13 -35.85
C GLU A 434 7.26 -18.65 -34.44
N MET A 435 8.16 -19.39 -33.79
CA MET A 435 7.89 -20.04 -32.51
C MET A 435 8.35 -19.23 -31.29
N ASN A 436 9.40 -18.41 -31.41
CA ASN A 436 10.01 -17.61 -30.32
C ASN A 436 10.10 -18.40 -28.99
N GLY A 437 9.54 -17.88 -27.88
CA GLY A 437 9.55 -18.56 -26.59
C GLY A 437 8.80 -19.90 -26.57
N GLY A 438 7.88 -20.13 -27.51
CA GLY A 438 7.23 -21.44 -27.69
C GLY A 438 8.20 -22.51 -28.22
N LEU A 439 9.29 -22.12 -28.89
CA LEU A 439 10.37 -23.03 -29.24
C LEU A 439 11.00 -23.64 -27.97
N VAL A 440 11.19 -22.83 -26.92
CA VAL A 440 11.79 -23.26 -25.66
C VAL A 440 10.87 -24.25 -24.94
N ASP A 441 9.56 -24.00 -24.92
CA ASP A 441 8.59 -24.93 -24.33
C ASP A 441 8.64 -26.29 -25.02
N THR A 442 8.62 -26.28 -26.35
CA THR A 442 8.64 -27.53 -27.12
C THR A 442 9.99 -28.25 -27.01
N LEU A 443 11.09 -27.49 -26.97
CA LEU A 443 12.43 -28.02 -26.73
C LEU A 443 12.54 -28.73 -25.38
N LEU A 444 12.05 -28.13 -24.30
CA LEU A 444 12.13 -28.73 -22.97
C LEU A 444 11.29 -30.00 -22.86
N VAL A 445 10.11 -30.04 -23.48
CA VAL A 445 9.29 -31.27 -23.55
C VAL A 445 10.05 -32.38 -24.28
N ASN A 446 10.58 -32.10 -25.47
CA ASN A 446 11.32 -33.10 -26.24
C ASN A 446 12.61 -33.54 -25.52
N ALA A 447 13.30 -32.63 -24.84
CA ALA A 447 14.51 -32.95 -24.09
C ALA A 447 14.21 -33.90 -22.92
N ARG A 448 13.04 -33.77 -22.29
CA ARG A 448 12.59 -34.71 -21.26
C ARG A 448 12.31 -36.10 -21.86
N GLU A 449 11.63 -36.18 -23.00
CA GLU A 449 11.41 -37.45 -23.69
C GLU A 449 12.74 -38.13 -24.08
N ASN A 450 13.74 -37.34 -24.49
CA ASN A 450 15.07 -37.86 -24.80
C ASN A 450 15.88 -38.28 -23.57
N LEU A 451 15.71 -37.58 -22.45
CA LEU A 451 16.23 -38.01 -21.16
C LEU A 451 15.66 -39.39 -20.79
N ASP A 452 14.35 -39.56 -20.91
CA ASP A 452 13.68 -40.84 -20.62
C ASP A 452 14.18 -41.97 -21.55
N LEU A 453 14.49 -41.67 -22.82
CA LEU A 453 15.11 -42.62 -23.75
C LEU A 453 16.57 -42.94 -23.43
N ARG A 454 17.32 -42.00 -22.86
CA ARG A 454 18.73 -42.16 -22.47
C ARG A 454 18.88 -42.99 -21.20
N LEU A 455 17.92 -42.90 -20.28
CA LEU A 455 17.95 -43.59 -19.00
C LEU A 455 17.67 -45.09 -19.16
N SER A 456 18.44 -45.91 -18.43
CA SER A 456 18.14 -47.34 -18.29
C SER A 456 17.14 -47.57 -17.15
N PHE A 457 16.29 -48.60 -17.26
CA PHE A 457 15.33 -48.97 -16.21
C PHE A 457 15.98 -49.32 -14.87
N ASP A 458 17.26 -49.68 -14.87
CA ASP A 458 18.03 -50.03 -13.67
C ASP A 458 18.73 -48.81 -13.03
N CYS A 459 18.50 -47.59 -13.54
CA CYS A 459 19.07 -46.38 -12.96
C CYS A 459 18.48 -46.10 -11.57
N VAL A 460 19.35 -46.01 -10.56
CA VAL A 460 18.98 -45.75 -9.15
C VAL A 460 19.46 -44.38 -8.69
N ASP A 461 20.26 -43.68 -9.50
CA ASP A 461 20.78 -42.36 -9.16
C ASP A 461 19.70 -41.30 -9.36
N THR A 462 19.20 -40.79 -8.22
CA THR A 462 18.16 -39.76 -8.18
C THR A 462 18.59 -38.44 -8.83
N GLU A 463 19.88 -38.14 -8.88
CA GLU A 463 20.37 -36.95 -9.57
C GLU A 463 20.41 -37.16 -11.09
N GLU A 464 20.86 -38.32 -11.55
CA GLU A 464 20.96 -38.61 -12.99
C GLU A 464 19.59 -38.70 -13.66
N ILE A 465 18.59 -39.30 -12.99
CA ILE A 465 17.21 -39.45 -13.50
C ILE A 465 16.54 -38.10 -13.77
N CYS A 466 16.94 -37.06 -13.03
CA CYS A 466 16.35 -35.72 -13.13
C CYS A 466 17.24 -34.73 -13.90
N THR A 467 18.39 -35.15 -14.45
CA THR A 467 19.37 -34.22 -15.05
C THR A 467 19.36 -34.28 -16.57
N ILE A 468 18.90 -33.18 -17.18
CA ILE A 468 18.89 -32.96 -18.64
C ILE A 468 20.29 -32.52 -19.10
N ARG A 469 20.87 -33.25 -20.06
CA ARG A 469 22.18 -32.96 -20.67
C ARG A 469 22.01 -32.24 -22.02
N LEU A 470 23.13 -31.73 -22.54
CA LEU A 470 23.17 -31.03 -23.83
C LEU A 470 22.71 -31.91 -24.99
N GLU A 471 23.04 -33.20 -24.95
CA GLU A 471 22.66 -34.21 -25.95
C GLU A 471 21.14 -34.37 -26.05
N ASP A 472 20.43 -34.32 -24.93
CA ASP A 472 18.97 -34.45 -24.88
C ASP A 472 18.29 -33.23 -25.54
N LEU A 473 18.84 -32.04 -25.30
CA LEU A 473 18.40 -30.78 -25.93
C LEU A 473 18.68 -30.78 -27.43
N GLU A 474 19.86 -31.23 -27.85
CA GLU A 474 20.24 -31.32 -29.26
C GLU A 474 19.35 -32.31 -30.01
N ALA A 475 19.13 -33.51 -29.45
CA ALA A 475 18.21 -34.50 -30.01
C ALA A 475 16.78 -33.94 -30.11
N GLY A 476 16.35 -33.17 -29.10
CA GLY A 476 15.02 -32.56 -29.07
C GLY A 476 14.80 -31.53 -30.18
N LEU A 477 15.87 -30.84 -30.62
CA LEU A 477 15.82 -29.90 -31.74
C LEU A 477 15.87 -30.59 -33.10
N ARG A 478 16.57 -31.72 -33.24
CA ARG A 478 16.66 -32.46 -34.52
C ARG A 478 15.30 -32.99 -35.02
N VAL A 479 14.37 -33.28 -34.11
CA VAL A 479 12.98 -33.65 -34.44
C VAL A 479 12.29 -32.54 -35.26
N PHE A 480 12.74 -31.29 -35.17
CA PHE A 480 12.18 -30.15 -35.92
C PHE A 480 12.84 -29.92 -37.28
N SER A 481 13.95 -30.58 -37.58
CA SER A 481 14.75 -30.39 -38.79
C SER A 481 14.43 -31.38 -39.90
N GLN A 482 13.64 -32.41 -39.58
CA GLN A 482 12.95 -33.29 -40.53
C GLN A 482 11.57 -32.71 -40.85
#